data_AF-A0A2N9MGS8-F1
#
_entry.id   AF-A0A2N9MGS8-F1
#
_cell.length_a   1.000
_cell.length_b   1.000
_cell.length_c   1.000
_cell.angle_alpha   90.00
_cell.angle_beta   90.00
_cell.angle_gamma   90.00
#
_symmetry.space_group_name_H-M   'P 1'
#
loop_
_entity.id
_entity.type
_entity.pdbx_description
1 polymer ?
#
loop_
_entity_poly.entity_id
_entity_poly.type
_entity_poly.pdbx_seq_one_letter_code
_entity_poly.pdbx_strand_id
1 'polypeptide(L)' 'MDSRLFDVYCNGTVLLRNFDIFKEAGGENRALAKTFHGLVPNDQGKIFFNFVPVRNYPRINAIEVSPE' A
#
# COMPACT_ATOMS: atom_id res chain seq x y z
N MET A 1 -3.59 14.90 -15.89
CA MET A 1 -2.82 14.43 -14.72
C MET A 1 -3.14 12.96 -14.55
N ASP A 2 -2.17 12.10 -14.78
CA ASP A 2 -2.37 10.66 -14.77
C ASP A 2 -2.07 10.11 -13.38
N SER A 3 -3.12 9.70 -12.66
CA SER A 3 -2.96 9.19 -11.30
C SER A 3 -2.78 7.67 -11.27
N ARG A 4 -1.84 7.22 -10.42
CA ARG A 4 -1.60 5.81 -10.11
C ARG A 4 -2.69 5.35 -9.15
N LEU A 5 -3.47 4.38 -9.62
CA LEU A 5 -4.57 3.76 -8.90
C LEU A 5 -4.22 2.28 -8.69
N PHE A 6 -4.20 1.82 -7.45
CA PHE A 6 -3.87 0.43 -7.16
C PHE A 6 -4.53 -0.08 -5.88
N ASP A 7 -4.65 -1.39 -5.78
CA ASP A 7 -5.07 -2.05 -4.55
C ASP A 7 -3.84 -2.48 -3.74
N VAL A 8 -3.98 -2.54 -2.42
CA VAL A 8 -2.96 -3.06 -1.50
C VAL A 8 -3.57 -4.20 -0.70
N TYR A 9 -2.90 -5.34 -0.69
CA TYR A 9 -3.26 -6.50 0.11
C TYR A 9 -2.12 -6.90 1.02
N CYS A 10 -2.45 -7.48 2.18
CA CYS A 10 -1.51 -8.13 3.06
C CYS A 10 -2.03 -9.54 3.38
N ASN A 11 -1.24 -10.57 3.10
CA ASN A 11 -1.60 -11.97 3.35
C ASN A 11 -2.99 -12.35 2.77
N GLY A 12 -3.30 -11.84 1.58
CA GLY A 12 -4.59 -12.07 0.89
C GLY A 12 -5.75 -11.17 1.36
N THR A 13 -5.59 -10.44 2.46
CA THR A 13 -6.59 -9.51 2.98
C THR A 13 -6.41 -8.11 2.39
N VAL A 14 -7.51 -7.43 2.07
CA VAL A 14 -7.50 -6.06 1.53
C VAL A 14 -7.08 -5.07 2.62
N LEU A 15 -6.06 -4.27 2.34
CA LEU A 15 -5.68 -3.10 3.14
C LEU A 15 -6.20 -1.79 2.55
N LEU A 16 -6.06 -1.63 1.23
CA LEU A 16 -6.56 -0.47 0.49
C LEU A 16 -7.15 -0.94 -0.84
N ARG A 17 -8.22 -0.29 -1.29
CA ARG A 17 -8.87 -0.56 -2.57
C ARG A 17 -9.00 0.72 -3.37
N ASN A 18 -8.70 0.66 -4.67
CA ASN A 18 -8.68 1.81 -5.58
C ASN A 18 -7.92 3.00 -4.96
N PHE A 19 -6.74 2.75 -4.41
CA PHE A 19 -5.94 3.78 -3.76
C PHE A 19 -5.32 4.71 -4.81
N ASP A 20 -5.83 5.94 -4.86
CA ASP A 20 -5.35 7.00 -5.73
C ASP A 20 -4.30 7.83 -4.98
N ILE A 21 -3.02 7.52 -5.21
CA ILE A 21 -1.92 8.14 -4.44
C ILE A 21 -1.82 9.66 -4.67
N PHE A 22 -2.19 10.16 -5.86
CA PHE A 22 -2.15 11.60 -6.16
C PHE A 22 -3.24 12.35 -5.37
N LYS A 23 -4.46 11.80 -5.37
CA LYS A 23 -5.59 12.38 -4.64
C LYS A 23 -5.34 12.35 -3.15
N GLU A 24 -4.89 11.22 -2.61
CA GLU A 24 -4.65 11.04 -1.17
C GLU A 24 -3.48 11.89 -0.67
N ALA A 25 -2.43 12.09 -1.48
CA ALA A 25 -1.33 12.97 -1.12
C ALA A 25 -1.68 14.47 -1.27
N GLY A 26 -2.81 14.80 -1.91
CA GLY A 26 -3.23 16.18 -2.16
C GLY A 26 -2.36 16.89 -3.21
N GLY A 27 -1.93 16.16 -4.24
CA GLY A 27 -1.13 16.68 -5.36
C GLY A 27 0.18 15.94 -5.62
N GLU A 28 0.92 16.42 -6.61
CA GLU A 28 2.21 15.85 -7.04
C GLU A 28 3.33 16.09 -6.04
N ASN A 29 4.26 15.14 -5.93
CA ASN A 29 5.48 15.23 -5.12
C ASN A 29 5.25 15.53 -3.62
N ARG A 30 4.11 15.09 -3.06
CA ARG A 30 3.82 15.20 -1.64
C ARG A 30 4.01 13.86 -0.92
N ALA A 31 4.55 13.92 0.28
CA ALA A 31 4.73 12.74 1.11
C ALA A 31 3.36 12.24 1.63
N LEU A 32 3.17 10.93 1.60
CA LEU A 32 2.00 10.25 2.14
C LEU A 32 2.45 8.95 2.79
N ALA A 33 2.02 8.73 4.04
CA ALA A 33 2.27 7.50 4.79
C ALA A 33 0.93 6.85 5.16
N LYS A 34 0.89 5.52 5.11
CA LYS A 34 -0.25 4.71 5.55
C LYS A 34 0.28 3.68 6.55
N THR A 35 -0.28 3.70 7.76
CA THR A 35 0.05 2.75 8.82
C THR A 35 -1.09 1.76 8.98
N PHE A 36 -0.76 0.48 9.13
CA PHE A 36 -1.71 -0.60 9.38
C PHE A 36 -1.23 -1.38 10.62
N HIS A 37 -2.16 -1.65 11.54
CA HIS A 37 -1.90 -2.33 12.81
C HIS A 37 -2.48 -3.74 12.80
N GLY A 38 -2.01 -4.60 13.71
CA GLY A 38 -2.51 -5.96 13.84
C GLY A 38 -2.25 -6.86 12.62
N LEU A 39 -1.21 -6.57 11.83
CA LEU A 39 -0.80 -7.45 10.73
C LEU A 39 -0.11 -8.69 11.29
N VAL A 40 -0.71 -9.86 11.04
CA VAL A 40 -0.19 -11.14 11.53
C VAL A 40 0.61 -11.82 10.41
N PRO A 41 1.84 -12.30 10.68
CA PRO A 41 2.59 -13.11 9.72
C PRO A 41 1.83 -14.36 9.28
N ASN A 42 2.10 -14.85 8.08
CA ASN A 42 1.55 -16.12 7.61
C ASN A 42 2.20 -17.32 8.35
N ASP A 43 1.78 -18.54 8.00
CA ASP A 43 2.30 -19.81 8.51
C ASP A 43 3.82 -20.01 8.31
N GLN A 44 4.44 -19.26 7.40
CA GLN A 44 5.88 -19.22 7.15
C GLN A 44 6.60 -18.09 7.90
N GLY A 45 5.91 -17.34 8.77
CA GLY A 45 6.46 -16.20 9.49
C GLY A 45 6.73 -14.97 8.62
N LYS A 46 6.05 -14.85 7.47
CA LYS A 46 6.23 -13.73 6.53
C LYS A 46 5.03 -12.79 6.51
N ILE A 47 5.29 -11.51 6.30
CA ILE A 47 4.26 -10.53 5.94
C ILE A 47 4.36 -10.30 4.43
N PHE A 48 3.33 -10.71 3.68
CA PHE A 48 3.34 -10.64 2.22
C PHE A 48 2.42 -9.52 1.72
N PHE A 49 3.03 -8.44 1.23
CA PHE A 49 2.32 -7.33 0.61
C PHE A 49 2.16 -7.53 -0.90
N ASN A 50 0.96 -7.26 -1.42
CA ASN A 50 0.70 -7.20 -2.86
C ASN A 50 0.22 -5.80 -3.24
N PHE A 51 0.83 -5.22 -4.26
CA PHE A 51 0.43 -3.94 -4.84
C PHE A 51 -0.06 -4.19 -6.25
N VAL A 52 -1.38 -4.17 -6.45
CA VAL A 52 -2.00 -4.61 -7.69
C VAL A 52 -2.46 -3.39 -8.50
N PRO A 53 -1.89 -3.14 -9.70
CA PRO A 53 -2.27 -1.99 -10.51
C PRO A 53 -3.73 -2.08 -10.95
N VAL A 54 -4.46 -0.96 -10.81
CA VAL A 54 -5.75 -0.74 -11.46
C VAL A 54 -5.58 0.24 -12.63
N ARG A 55 -4.78 1.31 -12.44
CA ARG A 55 -4.35 2.24 -13.49
C ARG A 55 -2.93 2.72 -13.18
N ASN A 56 -2.00 2.49 -14.11
CA ASN A 56 -0.56 2.67 -13.93
C ASN A 56 0.03 1.85 -12.78
N TYR A 57 1.35 1.67 -12.81
CA TYR A 57 2.03 0.89 -11.80
C TYR A 57 2.05 1.59 -10.43
N PRO A 58 1.91 0.84 -9.32
CA PRO A 58 2.09 1.35 -7.97
C PRO A 58 3.47 1.99 -7.81
N ARG A 59 3.57 2.97 -6.90
CA ARG A 59 4.85 3.53 -6.47
C ARG A 59 4.96 3.43 -4.95
N ILE A 60 6.07 2.88 -4.49
CA ILE A 60 6.40 2.71 -3.08
C ILE A 60 7.80 3.27 -2.89
N ASN A 61 7.96 4.20 -1.93
CA ASN A 61 9.27 4.79 -1.65
C ASN A 61 9.94 4.11 -0.44
N ALA A 62 9.17 3.66 0.55
CA ALA A 62 9.66 2.98 1.73
C ALA A 62 8.61 2.03 2.31
N ILE A 63 9.07 1.00 3.01
CA ILE A 63 8.27 0.09 3.84
C ILE A 63 9.01 -0.05 5.15
N GLU A 64 8.30 0.13 6.26
CA GLU A 64 8.78 -0.12 7.62
C GLU A 64 7.90 -1.20 8.25
N VAL A 65 8.54 -2.10 8.98
CA VAL A 65 7.86 -3.14 9.78
C VAL A 65 8.48 -3.11 11.16
N SER A 66 7.65 -2.83 12.16
CA SER A 66 8.03 -2.89 13.58
C SER A 66 7.14 -3.91 14.31
N PRO A 67 7.68 -4.62 15.31
CA PRO A 67 6.84 -5.26 16.32
C PRO A 67 5.95 -4.20 16.98
N GLU A 68 4.75 -4.61 17.40
CA GLU A 68 3.94 -3.81 18.34
C GLU A 68 4.48 -3.90 19.76
#